data_AF-A0A8B9L898-F1
#
_entry.id   AF-A0A8B9L898-F1
#
_cell.length_a   1.000
_cell.length_b   1.000
_cell.length_c   1.000
_cell.angle_alpha   90.00
_cell.angle_beta   90.00
_cell.angle_gamma   90.00
#
_symmetry.space_group_name_H-M   'P 1'
#
loop_
_entity.id
_entity.type
_entity.pdbx_description
1 polymer ?
#
loop_
_entity_poly.entity_id
_entity_poly.type
_entity_poly.pdbx_seq_one_letter_code
_entity_poly.pdbx_strand_id
1 'polypeptide(L)'
;QSRQESEVISTITAICALSVALITSALLPVDIFLVSFMKYPNGTYKDWAASNETRRQIEDTVLYGYYTLYSLILFCVFFWIPFVYFFYEEKDEENGSRCSQAKNALKYTVGFVIVCAALLLIGAFVPLQPPPNQNSTQWEKVKYLFEELGSNNGVEALSFSISSLTLIGMLAVITYTAYGMSVLPLNLIKGTRSVLYERLENSEDAEEVEHQIDKIKAKCEDGRPLSLRDRRNLQDLEAKLQTLRRRGRHLEIAERNCCTKVGSALRPLKVFSCCYTQVYGAAHSSDGKIKIMK
;
A
#
# COMPACT_ATOMS: atom_id res chain seq x y z
N GLN A 1 -8.42 2.27 25.94
CA GLN A 1 -7.82 3.62 25.89
C GLN A 1 -6.46 3.63 25.21
N SER A 2 -5.54 2.70 25.52
CA SER A 2 -4.18 2.64 24.92
C SER A 2 -4.15 2.48 23.39
N ARG A 3 -4.94 1.56 22.82
CA ARG A 3 -5.00 1.36 21.35
C ARG A 3 -5.45 2.60 20.58
N GLN A 4 -6.46 3.29 21.08
CA GLN A 4 -7.00 4.51 20.46
C GLN A 4 -5.97 5.66 20.46
N GLU A 5 -5.20 5.83 21.54
CA GLU A 5 -4.15 6.84 21.60
C GLU A 5 -2.99 6.53 20.64
N SER A 6 -2.62 5.26 20.50
CA SER A 6 -1.60 4.82 19.53
C SER A 6 -2.05 5.06 18.08
N GLU A 7 -3.32 4.77 17.77
CA GLU A 7 -3.89 5.00 16.44
C GLU A 7 -3.92 6.48 16.07
N VAL A 8 -4.31 7.36 16.99
CA VAL A 8 -4.35 8.81 16.76
C VAL A 8 -2.94 9.36 16.48
N ILE A 9 -1.92 8.89 17.20
CA ILE A 9 -0.59 9.48 17.07
C ILE A 9 0.16 8.90 15.87
N SER A 10 -0.09 7.63 15.52
CA SER A 10 0.35 7.04 14.26
C SER A 10 -0.29 7.76 13.05
N THR A 11 -1.58 8.05 13.11
CA THR A 11 -2.27 8.77 12.01
C THR A 11 -1.79 10.21 11.87
N ILE A 12 -1.61 10.94 12.97
CA ILE A 12 -1.01 12.30 12.94
C ILE A 12 0.39 12.24 12.33
N THR A 13 1.21 11.28 12.75
CA THR A 13 2.57 11.09 12.22
C THR A 13 2.55 10.82 10.72
N ALA A 14 1.65 9.96 10.25
CA ALA A 14 1.48 9.68 8.83
C ALA A 14 1.02 10.93 8.06
N ILE A 15 0.07 11.70 8.59
CA ILE A 15 -0.42 12.94 7.97
C ILE A 15 0.71 13.97 7.87
N CYS A 16 1.50 14.15 8.91
CA CYS A 16 2.65 15.05 8.90
C CYS A 16 3.73 14.61 7.91
N ALA A 17 4.07 13.31 7.86
CA ALA A 17 5.05 12.82 6.90
C ALA A 17 4.56 12.98 5.45
N LEU A 18 3.27 12.69 5.21
CA LEU A 18 2.64 12.87 3.90
C LEU A 18 2.56 14.34 3.51
N SER A 19 2.24 15.26 4.43
CA SER A 19 2.18 16.69 4.12
C SER A 19 3.55 17.24 3.72
N VAL A 20 4.63 16.85 4.41
CA VAL A 20 6.00 17.20 4.04
C VAL A 20 6.36 16.66 2.66
N ALA A 21 6.01 15.41 2.37
CA ALA A 21 6.23 14.82 1.05
C ALA A 21 5.47 15.59 -0.05
N LEU A 22 4.20 15.95 0.18
CA LEU A 22 3.38 16.72 -0.75
C LEU A 22 3.92 18.12 -0.99
N ILE A 23 4.37 18.83 0.06
CA ILE A 23 5.02 20.14 -0.07
C ILE A 23 6.28 20.02 -0.92
N THR A 24 7.07 18.98 -0.70
CA THR A 24 8.29 18.71 -1.49
C THR A 24 7.97 18.44 -2.95
N SER A 25 6.92 17.66 -3.25
CA SER A 25 6.46 17.47 -4.61
C SER A 25 5.91 18.74 -5.25
N ALA A 26 5.29 19.63 -4.47
CA ALA A 26 4.79 20.93 -4.94
C ALA A 26 5.92 21.95 -5.21
N LEU A 27 7.11 21.78 -4.62
CA LEU A 27 8.25 22.64 -4.91
C LEU A 27 8.79 22.45 -6.34
N LEU A 28 8.71 21.23 -6.89
CA LEU A 28 9.15 20.93 -8.26
C LEU A 28 8.44 21.77 -9.34
N PRO A 29 7.11 21.84 -9.42
CA PRO A 29 6.44 22.70 -10.40
C PRO A 29 6.69 24.19 -10.12
N VAL A 30 6.89 24.60 -8.86
CA VAL A 30 7.25 25.98 -8.52
C VAL A 30 8.63 26.35 -9.06
N ASP A 31 9.61 25.46 -8.94
CA ASP A 31 10.96 25.65 -9.50
C ASP A 31 10.91 25.79 -11.04
N ILE A 32 10.24 24.85 -11.71
CA ILE A 32 10.05 24.90 -13.17
C ILE A 32 9.37 26.22 -13.59
N PHE A 33 8.34 26.63 -12.85
CA PHE A 33 7.65 27.89 -13.10
C PHE A 33 8.56 29.09 -12.88
N LEU A 34 9.37 29.11 -11.83
CA LEU A 34 10.22 30.23 -11.48
C LEU A 34 11.32 30.45 -12.53
N VAL A 35 11.98 29.37 -12.96
CA VAL A 35 12.96 29.42 -14.05
C VAL A 35 12.32 29.90 -15.35
N SER A 36 11.09 29.46 -15.64
CA SER A 36 10.31 29.91 -16.80
C SER A 36 9.92 31.39 -16.67
N PHE A 37 9.54 31.83 -15.48
CA PHE A 37 9.10 33.21 -15.20
C PHE A 37 10.24 34.22 -15.39
N MET A 38 11.49 33.82 -15.13
CA MET A 38 12.69 34.63 -15.32
C MET A 38 13.08 34.82 -16.78
N LYS A 39 12.60 33.97 -17.69
CA LYS A 39 12.97 33.99 -19.11
C LYS A 39 11.81 34.48 -19.99
N TYR A 40 12.15 35.12 -21.10
CA TYR A 40 11.23 35.35 -22.20
C TYR A 40 11.11 34.09 -23.06
N PRO A 41 10.06 33.97 -23.90
CA PRO A 41 9.94 32.89 -24.89
C PRO A 41 11.15 32.79 -25.84
N ASN A 42 11.89 33.89 -26.00
CA ASN A 42 13.09 33.99 -26.84
C ASN A 42 14.36 33.45 -26.13
N GLY A 43 14.26 32.96 -24.89
CA GLY A 43 15.36 32.42 -24.10
C GLY A 43 16.21 33.48 -23.36
N THR A 44 15.95 34.78 -23.59
CA THR A 44 16.62 35.88 -22.89
C THR A 44 16.02 36.11 -21.49
N TYR A 45 16.82 36.61 -20.55
CA TYR A 45 16.33 36.97 -19.21
C TYR A 45 15.53 38.27 -19.26
N LYS A 46 14.52 38.38 -18.39
CA LYS A 46 13.76 39.62 -18.19
C LYS A 46 14.62 40.71 -17.56
N ASP A 47 14.29 41.98 -17.78
CA ASP A 47 15.09 43.13 -17.31
C ASP A 47 15.32 43.11 -15.78
N TRP A 48 14.35 42.63 -15.00
CA TRP A 48 14.46 42.47 -13.55
C TRP A 48 15.32 41.26 -13.11
N ALA A 49 15.49 40.28 -13.99
CA ALA A 49 16.30 39.07 -13.80
C ALA A 49 17.65 39.12 -14.53
N ALA A 50 17.91 40.19 -15.28
CA ALA A 50 19.16 40.41 -16.00
C ALA A 50 20.32 40.72 -15.05
N SER A 51 20.01 41.30 -13.87
CA SER A 51 20.99 41.47 -12.79
C SER A 51 21.32 40.14 -12.13
N ASN A 52 22.62 39.84 -12.04
CA ASN A 52 23.11 38.61 -11.42
C ASN A 52 22.72 38.47 -9.95
N GLU A 53 22.56 39.59 -9.22
CA GLU A 53 22.25 39.57 -7.79
C GLU A 53 20.80 39.13 -7.49
N THR A 54 19.81 39.69 -8.20
CA THR A 54 18.40 39.31 -8.01
C THR A 54 18.16 37.86 -8.40
N ARG A 55 18.84 37.38 -9.44
CA ARG A 55 18.80 35.97 -9.85
C ARG A 55 19.37 35.05 -8.77
N ARG A 56 20.55 35.35 -8.24
CA ARG A 56 21.17 34.55 -7.18
C ARG A 56 20.31 34.47 -5.93
N GLN A 57 19.71 35.58 -5.50
CA GLN A 57 18.81 35.57 -4.34
C GLN A 57 17.63 34.60 -4.51
N ILE A 58 17.08 34.54 -5.72
CA ILE A 58 15.96 33.64 -6.04
C ILE A 58 16.44 32.18 -6.11
N GLU A 59 17.56 31.93 -6.77
CA GLU A 59 18.18 30.59 -6.86
C GLU A 59 18.55 30.06 -5.46
N ASP A 60 19.18 30.89 -4.62
CA ASP A 60 19.55 30.53 -3.25
C ASP A 60 18.30 30.24 -2.39
N THR A 61 17.23 31.02 -2.55
CA THR A 61 15.97 30.79 -1.81
C THR A 61 15.37 29.43 -2.15
N VAL A 62 15.36 29.06 -3.44
CA VAL A 62 14.89 27.74 -3.88
C VAL A 62 15.81 26.63 -3.38
N LEU A 63 17.12 26.85 -3.44
CA LEU A 63 18.12 25.91 -2.95
C LEU A 63 17.95 25.62 -1.45
N TYR A 64 17.78 26.64 -0.62
CA TYR A 64 17.46 26.48 0.81
C TYR A 64 16.12 25.76 1.03
N GLY A 65 15.14 25.99 0.15
CA GLY A 65 13.88 25.24 0.13
C GLY A 65 14.12 23.74 -0.06
N TYR A 66 14.95 23.35 -1.02
CA TYR A 66 15.34 21.95 -1.23
C TYR A 66 16.07 21.37 -0.02
N TYR A 67 17.07 22.08 0.51
CA TYR A 67 17.81 21.64 1.70
C TYR A 67 16.90 21.36 2.89
N THR A 68 15.99 22.28 3.20
CA THR A 68 15.08 22.17 4.35
C THR A 68 14.08 21.03 4.17
N LEU A 69 13.44 20.93 3.01
CA LEU A 69 12.44 19.90 2.74
C LEU A 69 13.06 18.50 2.66
N TYR A 70 14.20 18.35 2.00
CA TYR A 70 14.89 17.07 1.89
C TYR A 70 15.40 16.57 3.25
N SER A 71 15.96 17.48 4.05
CA SER A 71 16.36 17.16 5.42
C SER A 71 15.15 16.79 6.29
N LEU A 72 14.02 17.47 6.12
CA LEU A 72 12.79 17.16 6.84
C LEU A 72 12.21 15.79 6.46
N ILE A 73 12.28 15.40 5.18
CA ILE A 73 11.90 14.04 4.73
C ILE A 73 12.78 12.99 5.42
N LEU A 74 14.10 13.15 5.38
CA LEU A 74 15.01 12.20 6.01
C LEU A 74 14.80 12.13 7.52
N PHE A 75 14.58 13.26 8.18
CA PHE A 75 14.23 13.31 9.59
C PHE A 75 12.91 12.57 9.87
N CYS A 76 11.87 12.80 9.07
CA CYS A 76 10.60 12.11 9.23
C CYS A 76 10.75 10.59 9.10
N VAL A 77 11.52 10.12 8.10
CA VAL A 77 11.63 8.69 7.79
C VAL A 77 12.60 7.94 8.71
N PHE A 78 13.78 8.50 8.98
CA PHE A 78 14.82 7.81 9.75
C PHE A 78 14.77 8.08 11.25
N PHE A 79 14.14 9.17 11.68
CA PHE A 79 14.05 9.51 13.10
C PHE A 79 12.60 9.46 13.59
N TRP A 80 11.72 10.27 13.02
CA TRP A 80 10.38 10.48 13.56
C TRP A 80 9.48 9.23 13.51
N ILE A 81 9.41 8.55 12.36
CA ILE A 81 8.59 7.33 12.20
C ILE A 81 9.10 6.20 13.12
N PRO A 82 10.40 5.83 13.09
CA PRO A 82 10.93 4.83 14.02
C PRO A 82 10.74 5.23 15.49
N PHE A 83 10.92 6.50 15.83
CA PHE A 83 10.76 7.00 17.20
C PHE A 83 9.33 6.81 17.70
N VAL A 84 8.36 7.23 16.91
CA VAL A 84 6.94 7.05 17.23
C VAL A 84 6.62 5.56 17.36
N TYR A 85 7.08 4.73 16.42
CA TYR A 85 6.85 3.29 16.44
C TYR A 85 7.35 2.64 17.75
N PHE A 86 8.63 2.80 18.11
CA PHE A 86 9.19 2.23 19.34
C PHE A 86 8.62 2.85 20.61
N PHE A 87 8.28 4.15 20.57
CA PHE A 87 7.66 4.82 21.71
C PHE A 87 6.29 4.21 22.04
N TYR A 88 5.51 3.79 21.04
CA TYR A 88 4.21 3.14 21.28
C TYR A 88 4.33 1.65 21.57
N GLU A 89 5.24 0.93 20.93
CA GLU A 89 5.45 -0.50 21.20
C GLU A 89 5.85 -0.75 22.66
N GLU A 90 6.71 0.11 23.23
CA GLU A 90 7.13 0.01 24.64
C GLU A 90 6.05 0.51 25.64
N LYS A 91 4.94 1.10 25.16
CA LYS A 91 3.85 1.59 26.05
C LYS A 91 3.02 0.46 26.64
N ASP A 92 3.04 -0.72 26.02
CA ASP A 92 2.24 -1.87 26.44
C ASP A 92 2.88 -2.66 27.59
N GLU A 93 4.15 -2.41 27.96
CA GLU A 93 4.75 -2.95 29.18
C GLU A 93 4.49 -2.01 30.38
N GLU A 94 3.58 -2.43 31.26
CA GLU A 94 3.15 -1.71 32.46
C GLU A 94 4.34 -1.26 33.36
N ASN A 95 4.36 0.04 33.73
CA ASN A 95 5.17 0.70 34.78
C ASN A 95 6.52 1.37 34.43
N GLY A 96 6.76 1.78 33.18
CA GLY A 96 7.85 2.71 32.85
C GLY A 96 7.46 4.20 33.00
N SER A 97 8.30 5.03 33.63
CA SER A 97 8.14 6.50 33.54
C SER A 97 8.28 6.97 32.08
N ARG A 98 7.50 7.96 31.62
CA ARG A 98 7.53 8.48 30.22
C ARG A 98 8.94 8.85 29.74
N CYS A 99 9.80 9.31 30.66
CA CYS A 99 11.19 9.66 30.37
C CYS A 99 12.06 8.41 30.13
N SER A 100 11.81 7.31 30.85
CA SER A 100 12.51 6.03 30.62
C SER A 100 12.10 5.40 29.28
N GLN A 101 10.82 5.49 28.94
CA GLN A 101 10.27 5.02 27.67
C GLN A 101 10.88 5.76 26.48
N ALA A 102 10.96 7.10 26.55
CA ALA A 102 11.59 7.90 25.51
C ALA A 102 13.08 7.56 25.35
N LYS A 103 13.80 7.25 26.43
CA LYS A 103 15.21 6.84 26.38
C LYS A 103 15.38 5.47 25.71
N ASN A 104 14.52 4.50 26.01
CA ASN A 104 14.53 3.20 25.35
C ASN A 104 14.21 3.33 23.85
N ALA A 105 13.14 4.05 23.50
CA ALA A 105 12.79 4.30 22.11
C ALA A 105 13.95 4.98 21.35
N LEU A 106 14.59 5.97 21.96
CA LEU A 106 15.73 6.67 21.36
C LEU A 106 16.95 5.75 21.16
N LYS A 107 17.17 4.78 22.06
CA LYS A 107 18.24 3.77 21.89
C LYS A 107 18.04 2.94 20.63
N TYR A 108 16.80 2.58 20.31
CA TYR A 108 16.48 1.80 19.11
C TYR A 108 16.43 2.65 17.83
N THR A 109 16.03 3.92 17.92
CA THR A 109 16.10 4.82 16.76
C THR A 109 17.52 5.19 16.33
N VAL A 110 18.50 5.13 17.23
CA VAL A 110 19.91 5.35 16.89
C VAL A 110 20.36 4.44 15.75
N GLY A 111 19.87 3.19 15.67
CA GLY A 111 20.18 2.30 14.55
C GLY A 111 19.76 2.87 13.19
N PHE A 112 18.56 3.44 13.11
CA PHE A 112 18.03 4.08 11.90
C PHE A 112 18.79 5.36 11.55
N VAL A 113 19.19 6.14 12.56
CA VAL A 113 20.03 7.33 12.39
C VAL A 113 21.41 6.95 11.86
N ILE A 114 22.00 5.84 12.31
CA ILE A 114 23.28 5.33 11.79
C ILE A 114 23.14 4.93 10.32
N VAL A 115 22.05 4.27 9.93
CA VAL A 115 21.77 3.93 8.52
C VAL A 115 21.63 5.20 7.68
N CYS A 116 20.91 6.21 8.18
CA CYS A 116 20.79 7.51 7.52
C CYS A 116 22.17 8.18 7.33
N ALA A 117 22.99 8.20 8.38
CA ALA A 117 24.35 8.73 8.32
C ALA A 117 25.19 7.97 7.29
N ALA A 118 25.09 6.64 7.22
CA ALA A 118 25.80 5.84 6.22
C ALA A 118 25.34 6.19 4.78
N LEU A 119 24.03 6.34 4.54
CA LEU A 119 23.51 6.74 3.22
C LEU A 119 23.98 8.14 2.81
N LEU A 120 23.99 9.09 3.75
CA LEU A 120 24.50 10.43 3.52
C LEU A 120 26.00 10.44 3.28
N LEU A 121 26.78 9.64 4.01
CA LEU A 121 28.22 9.50 3.78
C LEU A 121 28.50 8.93 2.40
N ILE A 122 27.81 7.86 2.00
CA ILE A 122 27.96 7.31 0.66
C ILE A 122 27.60 8.38 -0.38
N GLY A 123 26.49 9.10 -0.21
CA GLY A 123 26.10 10.19 -1.09
C GLY A 123 27.12 11.34 -1.15
N ALA A 124 27.79 11.64 -0.04
CA ALA A 124 28.83 12.68 0.03
C ALA A 124 30.20 12.23 -0.50
N PHE A 125 30.53 10.93 -0.46
CA PHE A 125 31.79 10.38 -0.97
C PHE A 125 31.73 9.85 -2.41
N VAL A 126 30.52 9.65 -2.97
CA VAL A 126 30.32 9.37 -4.39
C VAL A 126 30.90 10.47 -5.30
N PRO A 127 30.80 11.78 -4.98
CA PRO A 127 31.63 12.80 -5.60
C PRO A 127 33.05 12.74 -4.98
N LEU A 128 33.99 12.20 -5.77
CA LEU A 128 35.35 11.82 -5.39
C LEU A 128 36.26 12.97 -4.88
N GLN A 129 36.03 13.52 -3.69
CA GLN A 129 37.06 14.31 -3.00
C GLN A 129 37.72 13.51 -1.88
N PRO A 130 39.05 13.26 -1.96
CA PRO A 130 39.76 12.55 -0.91
C PRO A 130 39.84 13.42 0.37
N PRO A 131 39.61 12.84 1.56
CA PRO A 131 39.62 13.60 2.81
C PRO A 131 41.01 14.16 3.12
N PRO A 132 41.11 15.39 3.67
CA PRO A 132 42.36 15.90 4.17
C PRO A 132 42.70 15.24 5.51
N ASN A 133 43.88 14.59 5.53
CA ASN A 133 44.72 14.17 6.66
C ASN A 133 44.17 13.18 7.73
N GLN A 134 45.06 12.26 8.15
CA GLN A 134 44.73 11.03 8.91
C GLN A 134 44.76 11.19 10.45
N ASN A 135 44.89 12.42 10.98
CA ASN A 135 45.25 12.66 12.39
C ASN A 135 44.22 13.48 13.21
N SER A 136 42.95 13.48 12.84
CA SER A 136 41.89 14.22 13.54
C SER A 136 41.06 13.35 14.48
N THR A 137 40.59 13.95 15.58
CA THR A 137 39.70 13.32 16.55
C THR A 137 38.37 12.94 15.89
N GLN A 138 37.70 11.88 16.38
CA GLN A 138 36.40 11.42 15.83
C GLN A 138 35.36 12.55 15.74
N TRP A 139 35.45 13.53 16.64
CA TRP A 139 34.53 14.67 16.67
C TRP A 139 34.82 15.74 15.62
N GLU A 140 36.09 15.96 15.27
CA GLU A 140 36.45 16.81 14.12
C GLU A 140 36.02 16.21 12.80
N LYS A 141 36.06 14.88 12.66
CA LYS A 141 35.52 14.20 11.48
C LYS A 141 34.03 14.42 11.36
N VAL A 142 33.25 14.29 12.45
CA VAL A 142 31.81 14.56 12.44
C VAL A 142 31.51 16.02 12.11
N LYS A 143 32.25 16.98 12.68
CA LYS A 143 32.10 18.40 12.36
C LYS A 143 32.44 18.70 10.90
N TYR A 144 33.55 18.17 10.41
CA TYR A 144 33.96 18.29 9.02
C TYR A 144 32.91 17.69 8.06
N LEU A 145 32.33 16.55 8.41
CA LEU A 145 31.23 15.95 7.65
C LEU A 145 29.99 16.86 7.65
N PHE A 146 29.61 17.44 8.79
CA PHE A 146 28.50 18.40 8.86
C PHE A 146 28.78 19.67 8.05
N GLU A 147 30.02 20.16 8.06
CA GLU A 147 30.45 21.33 7.29
C GLU A 147 30.45 21.04 5.78
N GLU A 148 30.94 19.87 5.36
CA GLU A 148 30.99 19.43 3.96
C GLU A 148 29.59 19.12 3.40
N LEU A 149 28.71 18.53 4.22
CA LEU A 149 27.28 18.40 3.93
C LEU A 149 26.56 19.76 3.91
N GLY A 150 27.07 20.79 4.61
CA GLY A 150 26.47 22.11 4.64
C GLY A 150 26.94 23.04 3.51
N SER A 151 28.19 22.89 3.05
CA SER A 151 28.87 23.89 2.22
C SER A 151 28.95 23.54 0.73
N ASN A 152 29.26 22.30 0.34
CA ASN A 152 29.60 22.00 -1.05
C ASN A 152 28.79 20.85 -1.68
N ASN A 153 28.58 19.73 -0.99
CA ASN A 153 28.00 18.52 -1.59
C ASN A 153 26.70 18.05 -0.91
N GLY A 154 26.11 18.91 -0.08
CA GLY A 154 24.92 18.57 0.71
C GLY A 154 23.71 18.15 -0.12
N VAL A 155 23.38 18.92 -1.16
CA VAL A 155 22.25 18.58 -2.04
C VAL A 155 22.47 17.24 -2.74
N GLU A 156 23.70 16.95 -3.17
CA GLU A 156 24.03 15.68 -3.82
C GLU A 156 23.87 14.49 -2.86
N ALA A 157 24.37 14.63 -1.64
CA ALA A 157 24.21 13.60 -0.61
C ALA A 157 22.75 13.37 -0.21
N LEU A 158 21.98 14.46 -0.02
CA LEU A 158 20.57 14.41 0.31
C LEU A 158 19.74 13.79 -0.82
N SER A 159 19.98 14.19 -2.07
CA SER A 159 19.27 13.66 -3.24
C SER A 159 19.60 12.19 -3.48
N PHE A 160 20.84 11.76 -3.27
CA PHE A 160 21.22 10.34 -3.29
C PHE A 160 20.49 9.53 -2.22
N SER A 161 20.46 10.02 -0.98
CA SER A 161 19.75 9.35 0.13
C SER A 161 18.25 9.24 -0.13
N ILE A 162 17.63 10.29 -0.69
CA ILE A 162 16.20 10.27 -1.03
C ILE A 162 15.93 9.34 -2.21
N SER A 163 16.81 9.30 -3.21
CA SER A 163 16.64 8.44 -4.39
C SER A 163 16.76 6.96 -4.03
N SER A 164 17.74 6.60 -3.20
CA SER A 164 17.89 5.22 -2.68
C SER A 164 16.70 4.80 -1.81
N LEU A 165 16.22 5.69 -0.94
CA LEU A 165 15.01 5.45 -0.15
C LEU A 165 13.78 5.27 -1.04
N THR A 166 13.61 6.11 -2.05
CA THR A 166 12.50 6.03 -3.00
C THR A 166 12.56 4.75 -3.82
N LEU A 167 13.75 4.30 -4.22
CA LEU A 167 13.93 3.03 -4.91
C LEU A 167 13.41 1.85 -4.07
N ILE A 168 13.83 1.78 -2.80
CA ILE A 168 13.38 0.73 -1.86
C ILE A 168 11.88 0.84 -1.62
N GLY A 169 11.37 2.05 -1.39
CA GLY A 169 9.95 2.31 -1.19
C GLY A 169 9.11 1.90 -2.39
N MET A 170 9.57 2.19 -3.61
CA MET A 170 8.90 1.80 -4.84
C MET A 170 8.85 0.28 -5.02
N LEU A 171 9.93 -0.44 -4.69
CA LEU A 171 9.91 -1.91 -4.69
C LEU A 171 8.87 -2.46 -3.71
N ALA A 172 8.81 -1.91 -2.49
CA ALA A 172 7.80 -2.29 -1.51
C ALA A 172 6.37 -2.02 -1.99
N VAL A 173 6.13 -0.85 -2.59
CA VAL A 173 4.83 -0.48 -3.17
C VAL A 173 4.46 -1.41 -4.31
N ILE A 174 5.38 -1.76 -5.20
CA ILE A 174 5.13 -2.70 -6.31
C ILE A 174 4.74 -4.07 -5.75
N THR A 175 5.48 -4.62 -4.79
CA THR A 175 5.16 -5.93 -4.19
C THR A 175 3.82 -5.91 -3.46
N TYR A 176 3.57 -4.87 -2.65
CA TYR A 176 2.31 -4.72 -1.91
C TYR A 176 1.12 -4.56 -2.84
N THR A 177 1.25 -3.71 -3.86
CA THR A 177 0.19 -3.48 -4.87
C THR A 177 -0.04 -4.71 -5.71
N ALA A 178 1.02 -5.41 -6.15
CA ALA A 178 0.89 -6.64 -6.91
C ALA A 178 0.14 -7.73 -6.13
N TYR A 179 0.48 -7.92 -4.84
CA TYR A 179 -0.24 -8.85 -3.99
C TYR A 179 -1.68 -8.41 -3.75
N GLY A 180 -1.92 -7.15 -3.36
CA GLY A 180 -3.26 -6.61 -3.13
C GLY A 180 -4.18 -6.73 -4.35
N MET A 181 -3.65 -6.42 -5.55
CA MET A 181 -4.39 -6.50 -6.81
C MET A 181 -4.57 -7.94 -7.31
N SER A 182 -3.74 -8.88 -6.89
CA SER A 182 -3.88 -10.31 -7.23
C SER A 182 -4.85 -11.03 -6.28
N VAL A 183 -4.88 -10.67 -5.00
CA VAL A 183 -5.73 -11.31 -4.00
C VAL A 183 -7.20 -10.98 -4.20
N LEU A 184 -7.53 -9.78 -4.67
CA LEU A 184 -8.92 -9.38 -4.93
C LEU A 184 -9.61 -10.24 -6.01
N PRO A 185 -9.08 -10.41 -7.23
CA PRO A 185 -9.66 -11.30 -8.23
C PRO A 185 -9.56 -12.78 -7.82
N LEU A 186 -8.49 -13.20 -7.13
CA LEU A 186 -8.39 -14.58 -6.64
C LEU A 186 -9.45 -14.89 -5.57
N ASN A 187 -9.75 -13.96 -4.67
CA ASN A 187 -10.82 -14.11 -3.69
C ASN A 187 -12.21 -13.98 -4.32
N LEU A 188 -12.37 -13.30 -5.45
CA LEU A 188 -13.63 -13.26 -6.21
C LEU A 188 -13.85 -14.54 -7.04
N ILE A 189 -12.81 -15.09 -7.66
CA ILE A 189 -12.86 -16.38 -8.37
C ILE A 189 -13.06 -17.54 -7.37
N LYS A 190 -12.39 -17.48 -6.22
CA LYS A 190 -12.61 -18.40 -5.09
C LYS A 190 -13.92 -18.09 -4.34
N GLY A 191 -14.50 -16.92 -4.60
CA GLY A 191 -15.71 -16.34 -4.01
C GLY A 191 -17.03 -16.94 -4.49
N THR A 192 -16.99 -18.12 -5.10
CA THR A 192 -18.10 -19.08 -5.11
C THR A 192 -17.49 -20.46 -5.36
N ARG A 193 -16.88 -21.09 -4.34
CA ARG A 193 -16.93 -22.57 -4.30
C ARG A 193 -18.43 -22.88 -4.28
N SER A 194 -18.94 -23.28 -5.44
CA SER A 194 -20.25 -22.84 -5.87
C SER A 194 -21.34 -23.37 -4.95
N VAL A 195 -22.23 -22.48 -4.52
CA VAL A 195 -23.52 -22.85 -3.91
C VAL A 195 -24.24 -23.90 -4.77
N LEU A 196 -24.02 -23.87 -6.09
CA LEU A 196 -24.49 -24.86 -7.04
C LEU A 196 -23.82 -26.24 -6.89
N TYR A 197 -22.51 -26.32 -6.61
CA TYR A 197 -21.82 -27.57 -6.33
C TYR A 197 -22.19 -28.12 -4.94
N GLU A 198 -22.25 -27.26 -3.92
CA GLU A 198 -22.76 -27.65 -2.59
C GLU A 198 -24.24 -28.10 -2.64
N ARG A 199 -25.05 -27.51 -3.53
CA ARG A 199 -26.41 -27.95 -3.82
C ARG A 199 -26.44 -29.31 -4.50
N LEU A 200 -25.56 -29.52 -5.49
CA LEU A 200 -25.47 -30.79 -6.23
C LEU A 200 -25.06 -31.91 -5.27
N GLU A 201 -24.03 -31.70 -4.47
CA GLU A 201 -23.53 -32.63 -3.45
C GLU A 201 -24.61 -32.94 -2.38
N ASN A 202 -25.28 -31.90 -1.84
CA ASN A 202 -26.37 -32.11 -0.89
C ASN A 202 -27.63 -32.75 -1.52
N SER A 203 -27.79 -32.69 -2.84
CA SER A 203 -28.87 -33.37 -3.56
C SER A 203 -28.54 -34.84 -3.79
N GLU A 204 -27.31 -35.14 -4.18
CA GLU A 204 -26.79 -36.51 -4.34
C GLU A 204 -26.82 -37.27 -3.00
N ASP A 205 -26.35 -36.65 -1.91
CA ASP A 205 -26.39 -37.23 -0.56
C ASP A 205 -27.83 -37.50 -0.07
N ALA A 206 -28.78 -36.62 -0.42
CA ALA A 206 -30.17 -36.78 -0.03
C ALA A 206 -30.84 -37.94 -0.79
N GLU A 207 -30.53 -38.10 -2.07
CA GLU A 207 -31.02 -39.20 -2.91
C GLU A 207 -30.46 -40.55 -2.45
N GLU A 208 -29.18 -40.60 -2.07
CA GLU A 208 -28.57 -41.83 -1.53
C GLU A 208 -29.23 -42.25 -0.20
N VAL A 209 -29.47 -41.30 0.70
CA VAL A 209 -30.14 -41.57 1.99
C VAL A 209 -31.59 -42.02 1.79
N GLU A 210 -32.33 -41.39 0.85
CA GLU A 210 -33.69 -41.81 0.49
C GLU A 210 -33.70 -43.25 -0.05
N HIS A 211 -32.77 -43.59 -0.95
CA HIS A 211 -32.64 -44.94 -1.48
C HIS A 211 -32.32 -45.99 -0.39
N GLN A 212 -31.51 -45.64 0.62
CA GLN A 212 -31.27 -46.53 1.76
C GLN A 212 -32.50 -46.73 2.64
N ILE A 213 -33.31 -45.68 2.85
CA ILE A 213 -34.57 -45.77 3.59
C ILE A 213 -35.55 -46.68 2.84
N ASP A 214 -35.69 -46.49 1.53
CA ASP A 214 -36.59 -47.30 0.70
C ASP A 214 -36.15 -48.77 0.63
N LYS A 215 -34.84 -49.03 0.58
CA LYS A 215 -34.30 -50.40 0.67
C LYS A 215 -34.61 -51.08 2.02
N ILE A 216 -34.61 -50.33 3.12
CA ILE A 216 -34.98 -50.86 4.45
C ILE A 216 -36.50 -51.05 4.55
N LYS A 217 -37.30 -50.14 3.97
CA LYS A 217 -38.77 -50.25 3.92
C LYS A 217 -39.24 -51.41 3.03
N ALA A 218 -38.61 -51.63 1.87
CA ALA A 218 -38.91 -52.74 0.98
C ALA A 218 -38.63 -54.11 1.64
N LYS A 219 -37.56 -54.22 2.45
CA LYS A 219 -37.31 -55.41 3.28
C LYS A 219 -38.39 -55.67 4.34
N CYS A 220 -39.24 -54.68 4.61
CA CYS A 220 -40.33 -54.76 5.58
C CYS A 220 -41.70 -55.02 4.93
N GLU A 221 -41.83 -54.88 3.60
CA GLU A 221 -43.07 -55.21 2.86
C GLU A 221 -43.40 -56.71 2.89
N ASP A 222 -42.43 -57.57 3.19
CA ASP A 222 -42.61 -59.03 3.39
C ASP A 222 -43.37 -59.39 4.70
N GLY A 223 -44.01 -58.42 5.37
CA GLY A 223 -44.89 -58.64 6.53
C GLY A 223 -44.18 -59.00 7.84
N ARG A 224 -42.85 -58.94 7.91
CA ARG A 224 -42.08 -59.18 9.14
C ARG A 224 -41.90 -57.89 9.95
N PRO A 225 -42.02 -57.93 11.29
CA PRO A 225 -41.78 -56.76 12.12
C PRO A 225 -40.30 -56.33 12.05
N LEU A 226 -40.08 -55.03 11.84
CA LEU A 226 -38.74 -54.40 11.81
C LEU A 226 -37.94 -54.76 13.07
N SER A 227 -36.71 -55.22 12.88
CA SER A 227 -35.75 -55.43 13.96
C SER A 227 -35.51 -54.13 14.75
N LEU A 228 -35.34 -54.21 16.07
CA LEU A 228 -35.09 -53.04 16.92
C LEU A 228 -33.85 -52.24 16.49
N ARG A 229 -32.87 -52.88 15.85
CA ARG A 229 -31.69 -52.23 15.28
C ARG A 229 -32.00 -51.47 14.00
N ASP A 230 -32.79 -52.08 13.11
CA ASP A 230 -33.19 -51.47 11.84
C ASP A 230 -34.14 -50.29 12.06
N ARG A 231 -35.01 -50.38 13.08
CA ARG A 231 -35.88 -49.27 13.49
C ARG A 231 -35.10 -48.04 13.98
N ARG A 232 -34.00 -48.25 14.71
CA ARG A 232 -33.10 -47.16 15.15
C ARG A 232 -32.32 -46.57 13.97
N ASN A 233 -31.83 -47.41 13.05
CA ASN A 233 -31.13 -46.94 11.86
C ASN A 233 -32.06 -46.15 10.92
N LEU A 234 -33.31 -46.57 10.76
CA LEU A 234 -34.32 -45.86 9.96
C LEU A 234 -34.61 -44.47 10.56
N GLN A 235 -34.75 -44.38 11.89
CA GLN A 235 -34.94 -43.09 12.57
C GLN A 235 -33.74 -42.14 12.41
N ASP A 236 -32.50 -42.66 12.44
CA ASP A 236 -31.28 -41.87 12.23
C ASP A 236 -31.15 -41.37 10.78
N LEU A 237 -31.50 -42.23 9.80
CA LEU A 237 -31.53 -41.87 8.37
C LEU A 237 -32.60 -40.82 8.07
N GLU A 238 -33.81 -40.95 8.63
CA GLU A 238 -34.88 -39.95 8.47
C GLU A 238 -34.50 -38.61 9.12
N ALA A 239 -33.82 -38.62 10.28
CA ALA A 239 -33.30 -37.39 10.90
C ALA A 239 -32.25 -36.71 10.03
N LYS A 240 -31.32 -37.48 9.43
CA LYS A 240 -30.31 -36.97 8.49
C LYS A 240 -30.96 -36.34 7.25
N LEU A 241 -31.95 -37.00 6.64
CA LEU A 241 -32.70 -36.48 5.49
C LEU A 241 -33.38 -35.14 5.84
N GLN A 242 -34.02 -35.04 7.01
CA GLN A 242 -34.62 -33.78 7.45
C GLN A 242 -33.60 -32.64 7.59
N THR A 243 -32.38 -32.93 8.07
CA THR A 243 -31.32 -31.92 8.16
C THR A 243 -30.79 -31.48 6.80
N LEU A 244 -30.57 -32.43 5.87
CA LEU A 244 -30.15 -32.13 4.49
C LEU A 244 -31.21 -31.30 3.75
N ARG A 245 -32.49 -31.62 3.93
CA ARG A 245 -33.62 -30.87 3.33
C ARG A 245 -33.78 -29.46 3.91
N ARG A 246 -33.48 -29.27 5.20
CA ARG A 246 -33.44 -27.94 5.82
C ARG A 246 -32.29 -27.10 5.24
N ARG A 247 -31.09 -27.67 5.11
CA ARG A 247 -29.94 -27.00 4.48
C ARG A 247 -30.22 -26.63 3.04
N GLY A 248 -30.80 -27.54 2.25
CA GLY A 248 -31.21 -27.28 0.86
C GLY A 248 -32.14 -26.06 0.71
N ARG A 249 -33.16 -25.93 1.57
CA ARG A 249 -34.08 -24.78 1.54
C ARG A 249 -33.38 -23.45 1.89
N HIS A 250 -32.42 -23.46 2.80
CA HIS A 250 -31.64 -22.26 3.13
C HIS A 250 -30.74 -21.84 1.95
N LEU A 251 -30.14 -22.81 1.25
CA LEU A 251 -29.34 -22.56 0.05
C LEU A 251 -30.21 -21.98 -1.09
N GLU A 252 -31.47 -22.41 -1.24
CA GLU A 252 -32.43 -21.85 -2.21
C GLU A 252 -32.73 -20.36 -1.99
N ILE A 253 -32.97 -20.01 -0.73
CA ILE A 253 -33.31 -18.63 -0.34
C ILE A 253 -32.08 -17.73 -0.51
N ALA A 254 -30.88 -18.25 -0.22
CA ALA A 254 -29.63 -17.55 -0.44
C ALA A 254 -29.33 -17.32 -1.93
N GLU A 255 -29.61 -18.30 -2.80
CA GLU A 255 -29.43 -18.21 -4.25
C GLU A 255 -30.26 -17.07 -4.88
N ARG A 256 -31.54 -16.98 -4.52
CA ARG A 256 -32.46 -15.95 -5.04
C ARG A 256 -32.04 -14.52 -4.67
N ASN A 257 -31.43 -14.34 -3.50
CA ASN A 257 -30.92 -13.05 -3.03
C ASN A 257 -29.53 -12.71 -3.58
N CYS A 258 -28.71 -13.71 -3.94
CA CYS A 258 -27.37 -13.48 -4.47
C CYS A 258 -27.39 -13.10 -5.96
N CYS A 259 -28.17 -13.79 -6.79
CA CYS A 259 -28.25 -13.52 -8.24
C CYS A 259 -28.75 -12.11 -8.58
N THR A 260 -29.63 -11.53 -7.75
CA THR A 260 -30.12 -10.15 -7.94
C THR A 260 -29.09 -9.09 -7.51
N LYS A 261 -28.22 -9.40 -6.55
CA LYS A 261 -27.17 -8.50 -6.05
C LYS A 261 -25.92 -8.51 -6.94
N VAL A 262 -25.57 -9.68 -7.48
CA VAL A 262 -24.47 -9.86 -8.44
C VAL A 262 -24.78 -9.18 -9.78
N GLY A 263 -26.05 -9.20 -10.24
CA GLY A 263 -26.48 -8.45 -11.42
C GLY A 263 -26.33 -6.92 -11.30
N SER A 264 -26.38 -6.38 -10.07
CA SER A 264 -26.13 -4.95 -9.80
C SER A 264 -24.63 -4.63 -9.67
N ALA A 265 -23.83 -5.57 -9.16
CA ALA A 265 -22.38 -5.42 -9.00
C ALA A 265 -21.58 -5.51 -10.32
N LEU A 266 -22.20 -6.00 -11.40
CA LEU A 266 -21.63 -6.03 -12.77
C LEU A 266 -21.86 -4.75 -13.59
N ARG A 267 -22.56 -3.74 -13.04
CA ARG A 267 -22.70 -2.42 -13.70
C ARG A 267 -21.36 -1.70 -14.03
N PRO A 268 -20.29 -1.76 -13.22
CA PRO A 268 -19.04 -1.06 -13.56
C PRO A 268 -18.26 -1.74 -14.71
N LEU A 269 -18.45 -3.05 -14.94
CA LEU A 269 -17.82 -3.74 -16.08
C LEU A 269 -18.44 -3.33 -17.44
N LYS A 270 -19.72 -2.95 -17.44
CA LYS A 270 -20.38 -2.40 -18.64
C LYS A 270 -19.89 -0.98 -18.98
N VAL A 271 -19.45 -0.22 -17.98
CA VAL A 271 -18.80 1.10 -18.18
C VAL A 271 -17.39 0.95 -18.73
N PHE A 272 -16.62 -0.05 -18.28
CA PHE A 272 -15.28 -0.33 -18.82
C PHE A 272 -15.28 -0.75 -20.29
N SER A 273 -16.23 -1.60 -20.71
CA SER A 273 -16.39 -1.96 -22.13
C SER A 273 -16.77 -0.76 -23.01
N CYS A 274 -17.56 0.18 -22.48
CA CYS A 274 -17.94 1.40 -23.19
C CYS A 274 -16.74 2.37 -23.34
N CYS A 275 -15.94 2.56 -22.28
CA CYS A 275 -14.71 3.35 -22.34
C CYS A 275 -13.65 2.74 -23.27
N TYR A 276 -13.50 1.41 -23.30
CA TYR A 276 -12.54 0.75 -24.19
C TYR A 276 -12.92 0.96 -25.67
N THR A 277 -14.22 0.97 -25.98
CA THR A 277 -14.71 1.24 -27.34
C THR A 277 -14.54 2.71 -27.75
N GLN A 278 -14.64 3.64 -26.79
CA GLN A 278 -14.50 5.08 -27.06
C GLN A 278 -13.04 5.53 -27.21
N VAL A 279 -12.10 4.84 -26.54
CA VAL A 279 -10.64 5.07 -26.69
C VAL A 279 -10.10 4.43 -27.98
N TYR A 280 -10.53 3.22 -28.34
CA TYR A 280 -10.13 2.60 -29.62
C TYR A 280 -10.79 3.24 -30.85
N GLY A 281 -12.00 3.81 -30.71
CA GLY A 281 -12.65 4.59 -31.76
C GLY A 281 -11.99 5.95 -32.04
N ALA A 282 -11.32 6.55 -31.06
CA ALA A 282 -10.60 7.81 -31.24
C ALA A 282 -9.19 7.64 -31.84
N ALA A 283 -8.52 6.51 -31.57
CA ALA A 283 -7.20 6.21 -32.11
C ALA A 283 -7.21 5.92 -33.63
N HIS A 284 -8.28 5.31 -34.15
CA HIS A 284 -8.38 4.98 -35.58
C HIS A 284 -8.89 6.16 -36.46
N SER A 285 -9.23 7.30 -35.86
CA SER A 285 -9.69 8.51 -36.58
C SER A 285 -8.55 9.52 -36.83
N SER A 286 -7.43 9.43 -36.11
CA SER A 286 -6.29 10.36 -36.30
C SER A 286 -5.24 9.88 -37.30
N ASP A 287 -5.13 8.57 -37.59
CA ASP A 287 -4.20 8.05 -38.61
C ASP A 287 -4.71 8.18 -40.06
N GLY A 288 -5.97 8.58 -40.25
CA GLY A 288 -6.58 8.76 -41.58
C GLY A 288 -6.42 10.15 -42.20
N LYS A 289 -5.78 11.13 -41.52
CA LYS A 289 -5.75 12.55 -41.95
C LYS A 289 -4.36 13.12 -42.27
N ILE A 290 -3.31 12.30 -42.44
CA ILE A 290 -1.98 12.77 -42.90
C ILE A 290 -1.60 12.14 -44.25
N LYS A 291 -2.59 11.69 -45.02
CA LYS A 291 -2.33 11.15 -46.36
C LYS A 291 -3.55 11.32 -47.24
N ILE A 292 -3.84 12.55 -47.69
CA ILE A 292 -4.50 12.94 -48.96
C ILE A 292 -4.55 14.48 -48.99
N MET A 293 -4.10 15.05 -50.12
CA MET A 293 -4.10 16.48 -50.53
C MET A 293 -3.00 17.34 -49.88
N LYS A 294 -1.94 17.74 -50.59
CA LYS A 294 -1.88 18.56 -51.82
C LYS A 294 -2.53 19.92 -51.63
#